data_AF-A0A955RWF6-F1
#
_entry.id   AF-A0A955RWF6-F1
#
_cell.length_a   1.000
_cell.length_b   1.000
_cell.length_c   1.000
_cell.angle_alpha   90.00
_cell.angle_beta   90.00
_cell.angle_gamma   90.00
#
_symmetry.space_group_name_H-M   'P 1'
#
loop_
_entity.id
_entity.type
_entity.pdbx_description
1 polymer ?
#
loop_
_entity_poly.entity_id
_entity_poly.type
_entity_poly.pdbx_seq_one_letter_code
_entity_poly.pdbx_strand_id
1 'polypeptide(L)'
;MKVLTVNIHKGFSFFNRNFVLPQLKTAVSETKADIVFLQEVIGEDLKKQEKYSDWPESSHYEFLADQIWPEYAYAKNAVFPEKHYGNAILSRYPIESSKQINVSTNRFEQRGFLYS
;
A
#
# COMPACT_ATOMS: atom_id res chain seq x y z
N MET A 1 -0.87 -9.66 19.79
CA MET A 1 -0.35 -9.03 18.56
C MET A 1 -0.81 -9.83 17.36
N LYS A 2 -1.62 -9.23 16.49
CA LYS A 2 -2.13 -9.83 15.25
C LYS A 2 -1.48 -9.15 14.05
N VAL A 3 -0.94 -9.96 13.15
CA VAL A 3 -0.24 -9.48 11.95
C VAL A 3 -0.99 -9.96 10.72
N LEU A 4 -1.12 -9.07 9.73
CA LEU A 4 -1.72 -9.36 8.43
C LEU A 4 -0.73 -8.97 7.32
N THR A 5 -0.66 -9.76 6.25
CA THR A 5 -0.02 -9.36 5.00
C THR A 5 -1.01 -9.46 3.85
N VAL A 6 -1.09 -8.43 3.01
CA VAL A 6 -1.99 -8.39 1.85
C VAL A 6 -1.27 -7.77 0.66
N ASN A 7 -1.23 -8.49 -0.45
CA ASN A 7 -0.95 -7.87 -1.74
C ASN A 7 -2.24 -7.23 -2.24
N ILE A 8 -2.27 -5.90 -2.32
CA ILE A 8 -3.48 -5.16 -2.63
C ILE A 8 -3.70 -4.98 -4.15
N HIS A 9 -2.79 -5.50 -4.97
CA HIS A 9 -2.83 -5.41 -6.44
C HIS A 9 -3.24 -4.02 -6.93
N LYS A 10 -2.59 -2.98 -6.37
CA LYS A 10 -2.83 -1.58 -6.74
C LYS A 10 -4.28 -1.11 -6.50
N GLY A 11 -5.01 -1.75 -5.59
CA GLY A 11 -6.41 -1.46 -5.27
C GLY A 11 -7.41 -2.09 -6.24
N PHE A 12 -7.02 -3.10 -7.02
CA PHE A 12 -7.89 -3.75 -7.99
C PHE A 12 -8.16 -5.22 -7.63
N SER A 13 -9.32 -5.73 -8.06
CA SER A 13 -9.63 -7.14 -7.99
C SER A 13 -8.69 -7.97 -8.87
N PHE A 14 -8.67 -9.29 -8.64
CA PHE A 14 -7.92 -10.24 -9.48
C PHE A 14 -8.26 -10.00 -10.97
N PHE A 15 -7.23 -10.00 -11.83
CA PHE A 15 -7.30 -9.56 -13.25
C PHE A 15 -7.50 -8.05 -13.52
N ASN A 16 -7.30 -7.17 -12.54
CA ASN A 16 -7.36 -5.71 -12.70
C ASN A 16 -8.70 -5.18 -13.25
N ARG A 17 -9.81 -5.89 -12.99
CA ARG A 17 -11.11 -5.59 -13.61
C ARG A 17 -11.86 -4.46 -12.91
N ASN A 18 -11.93 -4.51 -11.58
CA ASN A 18 -12.69 -3.56 -10.78
C ASN A 18 -11.76 -2.87 -9.79
N PHE A 19 -11.93 -1.56 -9.61
CA PHE A 19 -11.32 -0.83 -8.51
C PHE A 19 -12.07 -1.19 -7.22
N VAL A 20 -11.35 -1.67 -6.20
CA VAL A 20 -11.92 -2.26 -4.98
C VAL A 20 -11.24 -1.76 -3.70
N LEU A 21 -10.52 -0.65 -3.76
CA LEU A 21 -9.79 -0.10 -2.60
C LEU A 21 -10.71 0.18 -1.40
N PRO A 22 -11.94 0.74 -1.56
CA PRO A 22 -12.86 0.91 -0.44
C PRO A 22 -13.30 -0.41 0.21
N GLN A 23 -13.59 -1.44 -0.58
CA GLN A 23 -13.96 -2.76 -0.08
C GLN A 23 -12.78 -3.42 0.64
N LEU A 24 -11.57 -3.22 0.13
CA LEU A 24 -10.35 -3.69 0.76
C LEU A 24 -10.13 -3.03 2.12
N LYS A 25 -10.38 -1.71 2.25
CA LYS A 25 -10.33 -1.00 3.53
C LYS A 25 -11.24 -1.69 4.56
N THR A 26 -12.49 -1.94 4.20
CA THR A 26 -13.45 -2.63 5.10
C THR A 26 -12.93 -4.01 5.51
N ALA A 27 -12.53 -4.84 4.53
CA ALA A 27 -12.07 -6.20 4.80
C ALA A 27 -10.80 -6.24 5.67
N VAL A 28 -9.83 -5.36 5.42
CA VAL A 28 -8.59 -5.27 6.21
C VAL A 28 -8.88 -4.79 7.64
N SER A 29 -9.80 -3.83 7.80
CA SER A 29 -10.25 -3.31 9.10
C SER A 29 -10.90 -4.38 9.98
N GLU A 30 -11.76 -5.23 9.39
CA GLU A 30 -12.47 -6.30 10.09
C GLU A 30 -11.52 -7.37 10.68
N THR A 31 -10.32 -7.50 10.13
CA THR A 31 -9.32 -8.42 10.68
C THR A 31 -8.86 -8.00 12.08
N LYS A 32 -8.99 -6.73 12.47
CA LYS A 32 -8.45 -6.19 13.73
C LYS A 32 -6.95 -6.47 13.89
N ALA A 33 -6.19 -6.47 12.79
CA ALA A 33 -4.74 -6.62 12.84
C ALA A 33 -4.09 -5.40 13.53
N ASP A 34 -3.06 -5.65 14.34
CA ASP A 34 -2.27 -4.61 14.98
C ASP A 34 -1.21 -4.05 14.03
N ILE A 35 -0.69 -4.90 13.12
CA ILE A 35 0.27 -4.54 12.08
C ILE A 35 -0.20 -5.13 10.74
N VAL A 36 -0.18 -4.33 9.67
CA VAL A 36 -0.53 -4.75 8.31
C VAL A 36 0.62 -4.45 7.36
N PHE A 37 1.10 -5.49 6.68
CA PHE A 37 2.05 -5.38 5.56
C PHE A 37 1.29 -5.35 4.25
N LEU A 38 1.48 -4.29 3.47
CA LEU A 38 0.81 -4.11 2.17
C LEU A 38 1.83 -4.18 1.03
N GLN A 39 1.51 -4.92 -0.02
CA GLN A 39 2.31 -4.97 -1.26
C GLN A 39 1.53 -4.42 -2.46
N GLU A 40 2.26 -3.93 -3.47
CA GLU A 40 1.72 -3.27 -4.66
C GLU A 40 0.85 -2.04 -4.34
N VAL A 41 1.24 -1.29 -3.32
CA VAL A 41 0.57 -0.07 -2.89
C VAL A 41 0.90 1.07 -3.85
N ILE A 42 -0.12 1.72 -4.41
CA ILE A 42 0.07 2.96 -5.17
C ILE A 42 0.19 4.12 -4.21
N GLY A 43 1.30 4.85 -4.30
CA GLY A 43 1.41 6.14 -3.62
C GLY A 43 0.88 7.28 -4.48
N GLU A 44 1.10 7.21 -5.80
CA GLU A 44 0.58 8.17 -6.78
C GLU A 44 0.41 7.47 -8.15
N ASP A 45 -0.67 7.79 -8.87
CA ASP A 45 -0.90 7.41 -10.26
C ASP A 45 -1.89 8.41 -10.90
N LEU A 46 -1.35 9.50 -11.47
CA LEU A 46 -2.15 10.63 -11.97
C LEU A 46 -3.18 10.20 -13.04
N LYS A 47 -2.80 9.25 -13.90
CA LYS A 47 -3.67 8.74 -14.97
C LYS A 47 -4.87 7.95 -14.43
N LYS A 48 -4.68 7.20 -13.34
CA LYS A 48 -5.79 6.48 -12.71
C LYS A 48 -6.68 7.39 -11.90
N GLN A 49 -6.09 8.39 -11.25
CA GLN A 49 -6.83 9.41 -10.52
C GLN A 49 -7.84 10.14 -11.42
N GLU A 50 -7.44 10.50 -12.64
CA GLU A 50 -8.35 11.11 -13.62
C GLU A 50 -9.45 10.15 -14.13
N LYS A 51 -9.20 8.83 -14.08
CA LYS A 51 -10.04 7.81 -14.70
C LYS A 51 -11.11 7.25 -13.77
N TYR A 52 -10.82 7.09 -12.48
CA TYR A 52 -11.70 6.42 -11.52
C TYR A 52 -12.29 7.43 -10.53
N SER A 53 -13.61 7.58 -10.51
CA SER A 53 -14.33 8.51 -9.62
C SER A 53 -14.09 8.22 -8.14
N ASP A 54 -13.92 6.95 -7.80
CA ASP A 54 -13.80 6.48 -6.42
C ASP A 54 -12.33 6.44 -5.97
N TRP A 55 -11.42 6.96 -6.79
CA TRP A 55 -10.00 7.06 -6.45
C TRP A 55 -9.80 8.00 -5.27
N PRO A 56 -9.05 7.60 -4.22
CA PRO A 56 -8.84 8.46 -3.06
C PRO A 56 -8.00 9.69 -3.41
N GLU A 57 -8.27 10.81 -2.75
CA GLU A 57 -7.42 12.01 -2.84
C GLU A 57 -6.05 11.81 -2.19
N SER A 58 -5.98 10.93 -1.18
CA SER A 58 -4.74 10.53 -0.52
C SER A 58 -4.11 9.29 -1.16
N SER A 59 -2.88 8.98 -0.76
CA SER A 59 -2.23 7.74 -1.18
C SER A 59 -3.01 6.51 -0.71
N HIS A 60 -2.83 5.35 -1.38
CA HIS A 60 -3.57 4.15 -1.00
C HIS A 60 -3.28 3.70 0.44
N TYR A 61 -2.05 3.87 0.93
CA TYR A 61 -1.71 3.48 2.30
C TYR A 61 -2.34 4.42 3.33
N GLU A 62 -2.37 5.74 3.09
CA GLU A 62 -3.07 6.69 3.98
C GLU A 62 -4.56 6.40 4.00
N PHE A 63 -5.17 6.15 2.83
CA PHE A 63 -6.58 5.80 2.74
C PHE A 63 -6.93 4.51 3.49
N LEU A 64 -6.05 3.50 3.44
CA LEU A 64 -6.22 2.22 4.13
C LEU A 64 -5.90 2.32 5.64
N ALA A 65 -4.95 3.17 6.03
CA ALA A 65 -4.57 3.41 7.43
C ALA A 65 -5.72 4.03 8.25
N ASP A 66 -6.49 4.88 7.58
CA ASP A 66 -7.46 5.81 8.14
C ASP A 66 -8.20 5.30 9.39
N GLN A 67 -8.09 6.10 10.47
CA GLN A 67 -8.63 5.91 11.82
C GLN A 67 -8.18 4.68 12.61
N ILE A 68 -7.61 3.64 11.98
CA ILE A 68 -7.29 2.37 12.63
C ILE A 68 -5.80 2.24 12.94
N TRP A 69 -4.95 2.69 12.02
CA TRP A 69 -3.50 2.63 12.14
C TRP A 69 -2.94 4.05 12.08
N PRO A 70 -2.68 4.69 13.23
CA PRO A 70 -2.16 6.06 13.28
C PRO A 70 -0.74 6.18 12.70
N GLU A 71 -0.01 5.06 12.65
CA GLU A 71 1.39 5.02 12.22
C GLU A 71 1.50 4.22 10.93
N TYR A 72 2.26 4.73 9.98
CA TYR A 72 2.54 4.02 8.73
C TYR A 72 3.90 4.37 8.16
N ALA A 73 4.50 3.41 7.45
CA ALA A 73 5.73 3.58 6.68
C ALA A 73 5.48 3.16 5.23
N TYR A 74 6.02 3.91 4.27
CA TYR A 74 5.91 3.61 2.85
C TYR A 74 7.27 3.65 2.17
N ALA A 75 7.53 2.66 1.31
CA ALA A 75 8.76 2.55 0.55
C ALA A 75 8.46 2.30 -0.93
N LYS A 76 9.02 3.15 -1.80
CA LYS A 76 8.82 3.10 -3.25
C LYS A 76 9.67 1.97 -3.84
N ASN A 77 9.04 0.93 -4.38
CA ASN A 77 9.77 -0.11 -5.12
C ASN A 77 9.94 0.29 -6.59
N ALA A 78 8.93 0.94 -7.17
CA ALA A 78 8.93 1.34 -8.56
C ALA A 78 8.49 2.79 -8.75
N VAL A 79 9.29 3.55 -9.51
CA VAL A 79 9.10 4.99 -9.74
C VAL A 79 9.15 5.28 -11.23
N PHE A 80 8.12 5.99 -11.71
CA PHE A 80 7.98 6.50 -13.08
C PHE A 80 7.56 7.97 -12.99
N PRO A 81 7.65 8.76 -14.08
CA PRO A 81 7.42 10.22 -14.03
C PRO A 81 6.11 10.68 -13.37
N GLU A 82 5.03 9.91 -13.48
CA GLU A 82 3.68 10.29 -13.01
C GLU A 82 3.03 9.21 -12.13
N LYS A 83 3.82 8.23 -11.68
CA LYS A 83 3.32 7.15 -10.83
C LYS A 83 4.43 6.48 -10.04
N HIS A 84 4.08 6.04 -8.83
CA HIS A 84 4.93 5.13 -8.08
C HIS A 84 4.12 4.13 -7.27
N TYR A 85 4.71 2.95 -7.09
CA TYR A 85 4.14 1.92 -6.24
C TYR A 85 5.22 1.20 -5.44
N GLY A 86 4.80 0.53 -4.36
CA GLY A 86 5.72 -0.02 -3.40
C GLY A 86 5.06 -0.83 -2.30
N ASN A 87 5.72 -0.88 -1.15
CA ASN A 87 5.23 -1.56 0.05
C ASN A 87 4.89 -0.54 1.11
N ALA A 88 3.91 -0.87 1.95
CA ALA A 88 3.58 -0.09 3.14
C ALA A 88 3.45 -0.98 4.38
N ILE A 89 3.73 -0.40 5.54
CA ILE A 89 3.43 -0.96 6.85
C ILE A 89 2.40 -0.03 7.49
N LEU A 90 1.31 -0.58 8.00
CA LEU A 90 0.34 0.12 8.84
C LEU A 90 0.47 -0.44 10.26
N SER A 91 0.53 0.42 11.27
CA SER A 91 0.80 0.03 12.66
C SER A 91 -0.07 0.79 13.66
N ARG A 92 -0.52 0.08 14.70
CA ARG A 92 -1.14 0.67 15.89
C ARG A 92 -0.12 1.23 16.88
N TYR A 93 1.15 0.87 16.69
CA TYR A 93 2.27 1.25 17.55
C TYR A 93 3.20 2.21 16.82
N PRO A 94 3.90 3.11 17.55
CA PRO A 94 4.91 4.01 16.98
C PRO A 94 5.91 3.29 16.09
N ILE A 95 6.17 3.85 14.91
CA ILE A 95 7.26 3.42 14.02
C ILE A 95 8.48 4.28 14.33
N GLU A 96 9.41 3.77 15.15
CA GLU A 96 10.60 4.52 15.55
C GLU A 96 11.62 4.68 14.42
N SER A 97 11.69 3.68 13.54
CA SER A 97 12.56 3.71 12.38
C SER A 97 11.96 2.84 11.28
N SER A 98 12.23 3.18 10.02
CA SER A 98 11.93 2.27 8.92
C SER A 98 13.09 2.29 7.93
N LYS A 99 13.36 1.14 7.31
CA LYS A 99 14.39 1.03 6.29
C LYS A 99 13.89 0.21 5.11
N GLN A 100 14.18 0.73 3.92
CA GLN A 100 14.00 0.02 2.68
C GLN A 100 15.31 -0.70 2.29
N ILE A 101 15.21 -1.99 1.99
CA ILE A 101 16.29 -2.76 1.35
C ILE A 101 15.86 -3.04 -0.08
N ASN A 102 16.60 -2.52 -1.05
CA ASN A 102 16.40 -2.85 -2.46
C ASN A 102 16.98 -4.24 -2.73
N VAL A 103 16.15 -5.15 -3.24
CA VAL A 103 16.52 -6.53 -3.62
C VAL A 103 16.17 -6.83 -5.07
N SER A 104 16.08 -5.79 -5.89
CA SER A 104 15.78 -5.91 -7.32
C SER A 104 16.89 -6.68 -8.02
N THR A 105 16.53 -7.68 -8.80
CA THR A 105 17.45 -8.51 -9.61
C THR A 105 17.74 -7.86 -10.97
N ASN A 106 16.83 -7.01 -11.45
CA ASN A 106 16.94 -6.30 -12.72
C ASN A 106 15.96 -5.11 -12.74
N ARG A 107 16.02 -4.30 -13.81
CA ARG A 107 15.15 -3.11 -14.00
C ARG A 107 13.66 -3.42 -14.16
N PHE A 108 13.30 -4.65 -14.50
CA PHE A 108 11.91 -5.09 -14.72
C PHE A 108 11.28 -5.69 -13.45
N GLU A 109 12.11 -6.26 -12.57
CA GLU A 109 11.71 -6.87 -11.31
C GLU A 109 12.12 -6.01 -10.13
N GLN A 110 11.50 -4.84 -10.02
CA GLN A 110 11.75 -3.94 -8.91
C GLN A 110 11.11 -4.47 -7.61
N ARG A 111 11.96 -4.86 -6.65
CA ARG A 111 11.55 -5.45 -5.37
C ARG A 111 12.31 -4.80 -4.22
N GLY A 112 11.62 -4.62 -3.10
CA GLY A 112 12.23 -4.13 -1.87
C GLY A 112 11.58 -4.73 -0.65
N PHE A 113 12.34 -4.87 0.42
CA PHE A 113 11.81 -5.14 1.75
C PHE A 113 11.68 -3.81 2.50
N LEU A 114 10.54 -3.62 3.15
CA LEU A 114 10.34 -2.56 4.13
C LEU A 114 10.25 -3.24 5.49
N TYR A 115 11.10 -2.81 6.42
CA TYR A 115 11.02 -3.24 7.80
C TYR A 115 11.07 -2.01 8.71
N SER A 116 10.43 -2.13 9.86
CA SER A 116 10.13 -1.07 10.81
C SER A 116 10.18 -1.60 12.23
#